data_AF-A0A1X7V6C3-F1
#
_entry.id   AF-A0A1X7V6C3-F1
#
_cell.length_a   1.000
_cell.length_b   1.000
_cell.length_c   1.000
_cell.angle_alpha   90.00
_cell.angle_beta   90.00
_cell.angle_gamma   90.00
#
_symmetry.space_group_name_H-M   'P 1'
#
loop_
_entity.id
_entity.type
_entity.pdbx_description
1 polymer ?
#
loop_
_entity_poly.entity_id
_entity_poly.type
_entity_poly.pdbx_seq_one_letter_code
_entity_poly.pdbx_strand_id
1 'polypeptide(L)'
;MIALISAVIFCFLTSALAQQGCSSEGQFTDSAGSYVFSWSLQSNGMYVDCNVSVNTADNRWVAVGFSENRAMPDTDVIIGANDGTDEFVEDRWNSQNRAAGPSLDPMQNIMNTSSMRDGNRLTISFTRPLVSPDTSGRDENLDVCRNVL
;
A
#
# COMPACT_ATOMS: atom_id res chain seq x y z
N MET A 1 -16.49 -12.21 9.86
CA MET A 1 -16.39 -12.78 8.51
C MET A 1 -16.02 -11.62 7.59
N ILE A 2 -14.73 -11.36 7.40
CA ILE A 2 -14.24 -10.29 6.53
C ILE A 2 -14.09 -10.93 5.15
N ALA A 3 -14.90 -10.48 4.20
CA ALA A 3 -14.86 -10.96 2.83
C ALA A 3 -13.54 -10.51 2.19
N LEU A 4 -12.68 -11.48 1.89
CA LEU A 4 -11.55 -11.35 0.97
C LEU A 4 -12.12 -10.93 -0.39
N ILE A 5 -11.80 -9.71 -0.84
CA ILE A 5 -12.20 -9.23 -2.15
C ILE A 5 -11.35 -9.94 -3.21
N SER A 6 -12.09 -10.56 -4.13
CA SER A 6 -11.71 -11.43 -5.23
C SER A 6 -10.39 -11.14 -5.96
N ALA A 7 -9.72 -12.26 -6.24
CA ALA A 7 -8.58 -12.41 -7.12
C ALA A 7 -8.83 -11.94 -8.56
N VAL A 8 -7.91 -11.15 -9.11
CA VAL A 8 -7.62 -11.18 -10.54
C VAL A 8 -6.45 -12.14 -10.73
N ILE A 9 -6.77 -13.39 -11.09
CA ILE A 9 -5.84 -14.36 -11.67
C ILE A 9 -6.30 -14.52 -13.12
N PHE A 10 -5.55 -13.94 -14.06
CA PHE A 10 -5.63 -14.32 -15.46
C PHE A 10 -4.45 -15.24 -15.75
N CYS A 11 -4.76 -16.49 -16.07
CA CYS A 11 -3.80 -17.46 -16.59
C CYS A 11 -4.36 -17.95 -17.92
N PHE A 12 -3.69 -17.62 -19.02
CA PHE A 12 -3.78 -18.40 -20.25
C PHE A 12 -2.37 -18.86 -20.63
N LEU A 13 -2.32 -20.15 -20.92
CA LEU A 13 -1.17 -21.02 -21.13
C LEU A 13 -0.11 -20.50 -22.11
N THR A 14 1.13 -20.88 -21.78
CA THR A 14 2.32 -21.13 -22.64
C THR A 14 2.89 -19.95 -23.42
N SER A 15 3.98 -19.36 -22.91
CA SER A 15 5.34 -19.50 -23.47
C SER A 15 6.24 -18.38 -22.94
N ALA A 16 7.42 -18.76 -22.46
CA ALA A 16 8.65 -17.99 -22.26
C ALA A 16 8.58 -16.44 -22.23
N LEU A 17 9.12 -15.89 -21.14
CA LEU A 17 9.72 -14.55 -21.04
C LEU A 17 8.75 -13.37 -21.08
N ALA A 18 8.10 -13.13 -19.95
CA ALA A 18 8.04 -11.78 -19.40
C ALA A 18 7.97 -11.90 -17.88
N GLN A 19 9.09 -11.61 -17.22
CA GLN A 19 9.05 -10.91 -15.94
C GLN A 19 8.02 -9.78 -16.13
N GLN A 20 6.90 -9.87 -15.42
CA GLN A 20 5.81 -8.89 -15.49
C GLN A 20 6.43 -7.54 -15.11
N GLY A 21 6.74 -6.72 -16.11
CA GLY A 21 7.62 -5.57 -15.96
C GLY A 21 7.05 -4.63 -14.92
N CYS A 22 7.80 -4.40 -13.84
CA CYS A 22 7.43 -3.37 -12.90
C CYS A 22 7.36 -2.03 -13.61
N SER A 23 6.27 -1.31 -13.37
CA SER A 23 6.07 0.01 -13.94
C SER A 23 6.52 1.07 -12.94
N SER A 24 7.21 2.09 -13.45
CA SER A 24 7.59 3.27 -12.66
C SER A 24 6.38 4.10 -12.26
N GLU A 25 5.24 3.90 -12.90
CA GLU A 25 3.97 4.55 -12.56
C GLU A 25 2.81 3.61 -12.86
N GLY A 26 1.67 3.83 -12.21
CA GLY A 26 0.49 3.04 -12.48
C GLY A 26 -0.66 3.33 -11.53
N GLN A 27 -1.77 2.65 -11.80
CA GLN A 27 -2.95 2.67 -10.97
C GLN A 27 -3.61 1.29 -10.96
N PHE A 28 -3.94 0.83 -9.77
CA PHE A 28 -4.88 -0.26 -9.54
C PHE A 28 -6.24 0.33 -9.15
N THR A 29 -7.30 -0.27 -9.66
CA THR A 29 -8.67 0.06 -9.26
C THR A 29 -9.43 -1.24 -9.14
N ASP A 30 -10.08 -1.46 -8.00
CA ASP A 30 -10.89 -2.65 -7.78
C ASP A 30 -12.11 -2.65 -8.73
N SER A 31 -12.75 -3.81 -8.88
CA SER A 31 -13.89 -3.96 -9.80
C SER A 31 -15.07 -3.02 -9.51
N ALA A 32 -15.18 -2.53 -8.27
CA ALA A 32 -16.24 -1.61 -7.85
C ALA A 32 -15.84 -0.12 -7.95
N GLY A 33 -14.60 0.20 -8.31
CA GLY A 33 -14.05 1.57 -8.25
C GLY A 33 -14.01 2.16 -6.82
N SER A 34 -14.21 1.31 -5.83
CA SER A 34 -14.29 1.67 -4.42
C SER A 34 -12.93 1.70 -3.77
N TYR A 35 -11.93 1.00 -4.29
CA TYR A 35 -10.53 1.10 -3.87
C TYR A 35 -9.65 1.45 -5.08
N VAL A 36 -8.85 2.49 -4.92
CA VAL A 36 -7.90 2.96 -5.93
C VAL A 36 -6.54 3.12 -5.26
N PHE A 37 -5.51 2.54 -5.86
CA PHE A 37 -4.13 2.79 -5.48
C PHE A 37 -3.36 3.26 -6.71
N SER A 38 -2.66 4.38 -6.62
CA SER A 38 -1.76 4.86 -7.68
C SER A 38 -0.38 5.15 -7.14
N TRP A 39 0.61 5.00 -8.02
CA TRP A 39 2.02 5.24 -7.73
C TRP A 39 2.72 5.93 -8.89
N SER A 40 3.76 6.70 -8.59
CA SER A 40 4.67 7.27 -9.58
C SER A 40 6.06 7.46 -9.00
N LEU A 41 7.08 6.98 -9.70
CA LEU A 41 8.50 7.19 -9.40
C LEU A 41 8.86 8.62 -9.76
N GLN A 42 9.42 9.36 -8.80
CA GLN A 42 9.90 10.71 -9.03
C GLN A 42 11.05 10.74 -10.03
N SER A 43 11.26 11.88 -10.68
CA SER A 43 12.29 12.06 -11.71
C SER A 43 13.73 11.83 -11.25
N ASN A 44 13.99 11.93 -9.94
CA ASN A 44 15.29 11.61 -9.34
C ASN A 44 15.54 10.10 -9.20
N GLY A 45 14.53 9.25 -9.41
CA GLY A 45 14.61 7.80 -9.27
C GLY A 45 14.80 7.30 -7.84
N MET A 46 14.60 8.16 -6.83
CA MET A 46 14.87 7.84 -5.42
C MET A 46 13.61 7.66 -4.58
N TYR A 47 12.48 8.19 -5.03
CA TYR A 47 11.25 8.23 -4.24
C TYR A 47 10.04 7.87 -5.09
N VAL A 48 9.06 7.24 -4.45
CA VAL A 48 7.77 6.89 -5.05
C VAL A 48 6.68 7.70 -4.35
N ASP A 49 5.90 8.44 -5.13
CA ASP A 49 4.69 9.12 -4.67
C ASP A 49 3.51 8.17 -4.81
N CYS A 50 2.74 8.03 -3.74
CA CYS A 50 1.64 7.09 -3.62
C CYS A 50 0.34 7.80 -3.23
N ASN A 51 -0.78 7.31 -3.77
CA ASN A 51 -2.11 7.71 -3.35
C ASN A 51 -2.99 6.47 -3.18
N VAL A 52 -3.72 6.40 -2.07
CA VAL A 52 -4.69 5.34 -1.79
C VAL A 52 -6.03 5.98 -1.49
N SER A 53 -7.09 5.58 -2.20
CA SER A 53 -8.42 6.15 -2.05
C SER A 53 -9.47 5.06 -1.91
N VAL A 54 -10.32 5.14 -0.89
CA VAL A 54 -11.34 4.13 -0.60
C VAL A 54 -12.70 4.73 -0.26
N ASN A 55 -13.77 4.12 -0.78
CA ASN A 55 -15.13 4.36 -0.30
C ASN A 55 -15.32 3.65 1.05
N THR A 56 -15.49 4.40 2.12
CA THR A 56 -15.69 3.84 3.46
C THR A 56 -16.52 4.76 4.35
N ALA A 57 -17.23 4.16 5.30
CA ALA A 57 -17.91 4.90 6.37
C ALA A 57 -16.91 5.68 7.24
N ASP A 58 -17.44 6.58 8.07
CA ASP A 58 -16.68 7.36 9.05
C ASP A 58 -16.01 6.45 10.09
N ASN A 59 -14.95 6.95 10.72
CA ASN A 59 -14.15 6.24 11.72
C ASN A 59 -13.55 4.92 11.20
N ARG A 60 -13.15 4.92 9.93
CA ARG A 60 -12.49 3.81 9.24
C ARG A 60 -11.19 4.28 8.61
N TRP A 61 -10.27 3.34 8.48
CA TRP A 61 -8.96 3.53 7.88
C TRP A 61 -8.90 2.89 6.49
N VAL A 62 -7.87 3.27 5.73
CA VAL A 62 -7.43 2.64 4.49
C VAL A 62 -5.98 2.21 4.64
N ALA A 63 -5.58 1.15 3.95
CA ALA A 63 -4.19 0.72 3.92
C ALA A 63 -3.78 0.22 2.53
N VAL A 64 -2.46 0.14 2.35
CA VAL A 64 -1.81 -0.53 1.23
C VAL A 64 -0.65 -1.33 1.79
N GLY A 65 -0.50 -2.60 1.37
CA GLY A 65 0.59 -3.47 1.78
C GLY A 65 1.58 -3.75 0.66
N PHE A 66 2.87 -3.80 0.95
CA PHE A 66 3.93 -4.24 0.04
C PHE A 66 4.47 -5.58 0.52
N SER A 67 4.46 -6.59 -0.35
CA SER A 67 4.83 -7.97 0.03
C SER A 67 5.62 -8.71 -1.05
N GLU A 68 6.55 -9.56 -0.61
CA GLU A 68 7.30 -10.43 -1.52
C GLU A 68 6.45 -11.56 -2.12
N ASN A 69 5.47 -12.05 -1.37
CA ASN A 69 4.78 -13.32 -1.65
C ASN A 69 3.25 -13.19 -1.80
N ARG A 70 2.71 -11.96 -1.83
CA ARG A 70 1.26 -11.68 -1.93
C ARG A 70 0.45 -12.20 -0.73
N ALA A 71 1.09 -12.44 0.41
CA ALA A 71 0.41 -12.82 1.65
C ALA A 71 0.51 -11.69 2.66
N MET A 72 -0.53 -11.49 3.47
CA MET A 72 -0.56 -10.47 4.52
C MET A 72 0.50 -10.63 5.64
N PRO A 73 0.89 -11.85 6.07
CA PRO A 73 1.99 -11.99 7.03
C PRO A 73 3.31 -11.47 6.48
N ASP A 74 4.08 -10.82 7.34
CA ASP A 74 5.36 -10.21 7.01
C ASP A 74 5.23 -9.25 5.83
N THR A 75 4.44 -8.21 6.05
CA THR A 75 4.10 -7.20 5.05
C THR A 75 4.33 -5.82 5.63
N ASP A 76 5.04 -5.01 4.85
CA ASP A 76 5.20 -3.56 5.00
C ASP A 76 3.87 -2.88 4.66
N VAL A 77 3.33 -2.08 5.57
CA VAL A 77 1.97 -1.54 5.45
C VAL A 77 1.96 -0.04 5.73
N ILE A 78 1.44 0.73 4.79
CA ILE A 78 1.05 2.11 5.07
C ILE A 78 -0.45 2.14 5.35
N ILE A 79 -0.83 2.72 6.49
CA ILE A 79 -2.22 2.89 6.93
C ILE A 79 -2.52 4.36 7.16
N GLY A 80 -3.75 4.78 6.90
CA GLY A 80 -4.17 6.11 7.28
C GLY A 80 -5.67 6.25 7.45
N ALA A 81 -6.06 7.30 8.14
CA ALA A 81 -7.45 7.63 8.44
C ALA A 81 -7.63 9.14 8.51
N ASN A 82 -8.85 9.59 8.27
CA ASN A 82 -9.31 10.94 8.57
C ASN A 82 -10.80 10.84 8.93
N ASP A 83 -11.14 11.17 10.18
CA ASP A 83 -12.53 11.28 10.64
C ASP A 83 -12.86 12.65 11.27
N GLY A 84 -11.98 13.63 11.06
CA GLY A 84 -12.08 14.97 11.65
C GLY A 84 -11.55 15.08 13.08
N THR A 85 -11.32 13.97 13.77
CA THR A 85 -10.64 13.94 15.08
C THR A 85 -9.30 13.24 15.03
N ASP A 86 -9.25 12.08 14.37
CA ASP A 86 -8.05 11.31 14.10
C ASP A 86 -7.68 11.48 12.63
N GLU A 87 -6.53 12.11 12.40
CA GLU A 87 -5.97 12.37 11.08
C GLU A 87 -4.52 11.86 11.06
N PHE A 88 -4.26 10.80 10.30
CA PHE A 88 -2.91 10.21 10.23
C PHE A 88 -2.65 9.44 8.94
N VAL A 89 -1.37 9.35 8.61
CA VAL A 89 -0.78 8.35 7.72
C VAL A 89 0.47 7.83 8.40
N GLU A 90 0.53 6.53 8.60
CA GLU A 90 1.56 5.85 9.38
C GLU A 90 2.09 4.65 8.62
N ASP A 91 3.37 4.41 8.81
CA ASP A 91 4.06 3.21 8.41
C ASP A 91 3.99 2.15 9.52
N ARG A 92 3.67 0.92 9.15
CA ARG A 92 3.35 -0.17 10.05
C ARG A 92 3.83 -1.48 9.47
N TRP A 93 4.01 -2.43 10.39
CA TRP A 93 4.41 -3.79 10.06
C TRP A 93 3.32 -4.78 10.44
N ASN A 94 2.93 -5.62 9.48
CA ASN A 94 2.04 -6.74 9.76
C ASN A 94 2.85 -8.02 9.96
N SER A 95 3.06 -8.41 11.22
CA SER A 95 3.82 -9.62 11.56
C SER A 95 3.09 -10.94 11.20
N GLN A 96 3.80 -12.06 11.31
CA GLN A 96 3.21 -13.40 11.31
C GLN A 96 1.95 -13.56 12.20
N ASN A 97 1.90 -12.89 13.35
CA ASN A 97 0.73 -12.94 14.24
C ASN A 97 -0.29 -11.86 13.86
N ARG A 98 -1.34 -12.28 13.15
CA ARG A 98 -2.40 -11.39 12.63
C ARG A 98 -3.41 -10.92 13.68
N ALA A 99 -3.42 -11.49 14.88
CA ALA A 99 -4.48 -11.24 15.85
C ALA A 99 -4.51 -9.77 16.35
N ALA A 100 -3.35 -9.10 16.35
CA ALA A 100 -3.21 -7.72 16.79
C ALA A 100 -3.34 -6.69 15.64
N GLY A 101 -3.30 -7.14 14.39
CA GLY A 101 -3.17 -6.26 13.21
C GLY A 101 -1.77 -5.64 13.07
N PRO A 102 -1.59 -4.70 12.11
CA PRO A 102 -0.31 -4.05 11.87
C PRO A 102 0.13 -3.18 13.06
N SER A 103 1.32 -3.45 13.57
CA SER A 103 1.97 -2.67 14.65
C SER A 103 2.71 -1.47 14.08
N LEU A 104 2.79 -0.37 14.83
CA LEU A 104 3.55 0.81 14.42
C LEU A 104 5.01 0.45 14.10
N ASP A 105 5.52 0.97 12.98
CA ASP A 105 6.92 0.82 12.64
C ASP A 105 7.81 1.76 13.46
N PRO A 106 8.88 1.29 14.12
CA PRO A 106 9.84 2.16 14.80
C PRO A 106 10.48 3.22 13.89
N MET A 107 10.56 2.98 12.58
CA MET A 107 11.19 3.85 11.60
C MET A 107 10.22 4.18 10.46
N GLN A 108 9.43 5.25 10.64
CA GLN A 108 8.31 5.54 9.74
C GLN A 108 8.68 5.79 8.27
N ASN A 109 9.87 6.33 7.98
CA ASN A 109 10.49 6.60 6.66
C ASN A 109 9.60 7.12 5.50
N ILE A 110 8.37 7.55 5.76
CA ILE A 110 7.44 8.18 4.82
C ILE A 110 7.45 9.69 5.00
N MET A 111 7.14 10.41 3.92
CA MET A 111 7.15 11.86 3.85
C MET A 111 5.93 12.36 3.07
N ASN A 112 5.73 13.69 3.06
CA ASN A 112 4.66 14.36 2.31
C ASN A 112 3.28 13.69 2.52
N THR A 113 3.01 13.31 3.76
CA THR A 113 1.80 12.59 4.11
C THR A 113 0.61 13.54 4.09
N SER A 114 -0.53 13.03 3.60
CA SER A 114 -1.82 13.71 3.74
C SER A 114 -2.91 12.68 3.91
N SER A 115 -3.97 13.06 4.63
CA SER A 115 -5.19 12.27 4.68
C SER A 115 -6.39 13.20 4.58
N MET A 116 -7.34 12.84 3.73
CA MET A 116 -8.50 13.69 3.44
C MET A 116 -9.74 12.82 3.33
N ARG A 117 -10.83 13.30 3.93
CA ARG A 117 -12.16 12.73 3.73
C ARG A 117 -13.05 13.71 2.98
N ASP A 118 -13.64 13.25 1.88
CA ASP A 118 -14.68 13.94 1.13
C ASP A 118 -15.92 13.03 1.04
N GLY A 119 -16.92 13.34 1.87
CA GLY A 119 -18.09 12.46 2.06
C GLY A 119 -17.68 11.05 2.48
N ASN A 120 -18.03 10.05 1.66
CA ASN A 120 -17.69 8.65 1.91
C ASN A 120 -16.32 8.23 1.34
N ARG A 121 -15.56 9.15 0.75
CA ARG A 121 -14.25 8.84 0.18
C ARG A 121 -13.14 9.29 1.11
N LEU A 122 -12.37 8.33 1.60
CA LEU A 122 -11.11 8.56 2.32
C LEU A 122 -9.95 8.42 1.34
N THR A 123 -9.09 9.42 1.28
CA THR A 123 -7.87 9.41 0.47
C THR A 123 -6.68 9.71 1.34
N ILE A 124 -5.61 8.92 1.19
CA ILE A 124 -4.31 9.20 1.80
C ILE A 124 -3.25 9.32 0.71
N SER A 125 -2.26 10.16 0.95
CA SER A 125 -1.05 10.24 0.13
C SER A 125 0.19 10.13 0.99
N PHE A 126 1.26 9.62 0.41
CA PHE A 126 2.58 9.58 1.03
C PHE A 126 3.65 9.44 -0.05
N THR A 127 4.85 9.89 0.27
CA THR A 127 6.07 9.62 -0.50
C THR A 127 6.93 8.67 0.32
N ARG A 128 7.53 7.65 -0.30
CA ARG A 128 8.54 6.80 0.36
C ARG A 128 9.80 6.61 -0.49
N PRO A 129 10.96 6.34 0.12
CA PRO A 129 12.17 5.94 -0.60
C PRO A 129 11.94 4.69 -1.46
N LEU A 130 12.54 4.66 -2.64
CA LEU A 130 12.56 3.47 -3.51
C LEU A 130 13.36 2.33 -2.85
N VAL A 131 14.47 2.67 -2.20
CA VAL A 131 15.24 1.76 -1.34
C VAL A 131 15.09 2.25 0.09
N SER A 132 14.54 1.41 0.97
CA SER A 132 14.28 1.83 2.35
C SER A 132 15.59 2.00 3.13
N PRO A 133 15.73 3.08 3.92
CA PRO A 133 16.79 3.21 4.90
C PRO A 133 16.46 2.49 6.23
N ASP A 134 15.30 1.83 6.35
CA ASP A 134 14.93 1.09 7.56
C ASP A 134 15.92 -0.03 7.84
N THR A 135 16.36 -0.09 9.10
CA THR A 135 17.27 -1.14 9.60
C THR A 135 16.56 -2.14 10.51
N SER A 136 15.25 -1.96 10.75
CA SER A 136 14.43 -2.86 11.56
C SER A 136 14.04 -4.14 10.81
N GLY A 137 14.11 -4.11 9.47
CA GLY A 137 13.76 -5.23 8.59
C GLY A 137 12.26 -5.36 8.36
N ARG A 138 11.52 -4.25 8.43
CA ARG A 138 10.06 -4.21 8.27
C ARG A 138 9.62 -3.49 7.00
N ASP A 139 10.56 -2.90 6.27
CA ASP A 139 10.30 -2.25 5.00
C ASP A 139 10.73 -3.09 3.80
N GLU A 140 9.91 -3.03 2.75
CA GLU A 140 10.24 -3.59 1.45
C GLU A 140 10.94 -2.55 0.56
N ASN A 141 12.01 -2.99 -0.10
CA ASN A 141 12.59 -2.21 -1.19
C ASN A 141 11.70 -2.31 -2.44
N LEU A 142 11.52 -1.18 -3.12
CA LEU A 142 10.71 -1.03 -4.32
C LEU A 142 11.57 -0.86 -5.59
N ASP A 143 12.90 -0.92 -5.48
CA ASP A 143 13.83 -1.08 -6.62
C ASP A 143 13.79 -2.49 -7.24
N VAL A 144 13.05 -3.38 -6.59
CA VAL A 144 12.67 -4.72 -7.04
C VAL A 144 11.15 -4.84 -7.08
N CYS A 145 10.66 -5.77 -7.89
CA CYS A 145 9.23 -6.01 -7.99
C CYS A 145 8.63 -6.53 -6.68
N ARG A 146 7.56 -5.88 -6.23
CA ARG A 146 6.78 -6.25 -5.04
C ARG A 146 5.30 -6.37 -5.38
N ASN A 147 4.60 -7.24 -4.64
CA ASN A 147 3.15 -7.34 -4.72
C ASN A 147 2.54 -6.24 -3.86
N VAL A 148 1.42 -5.69 -4.33
CA VAL A 148 0.61 -4.75 -3.57
C VAL A 148 -0.65 -5.47 -3.06
N LEU A 149 -0.99 -5.25 -1.78
CA LEU A 149 -2.11 -5.85 -1.06
C LEU A 149 -3.15 -4.82 -0.63
#